data_AF-A0A2T4VB75-F1
#
_entry.id   AF-A0A2T4VB75-F1
#
_cell.length_a   1.000
_cell.length_b   1.000
_cell.length_c   1.000
_cell.angle_alpha   90.00
_cell.angle_beta   90.00
_cell.angle_gamma   90.00
#
_symmetry.space_group_name_H-M   'P 1'
#
loop_
_entity.id
_entity.type
_entity.pdbx_description
1 polymer ?
#
loop_
_entity_poly.entity_id
_entity_poly.type
_entity_poly.pdbx_seq_one_letter_code
_entity_poly.pdbx_strand_id
1 'polypeptide(L)'
;MRGTARSRATRAAVPGALLAAWLHLGCEAPDTVLAKHGCSSCHAPTTEGMGPSLRRIASHYDSRETLIQFLEGKSTPRVSPEGFEAMKPMVARTISLTPEERARVAEAILRHRAE
;
A
#
# COMPACT_ATOMS: atom_id res chain seq x y z
N MET A 1 -64.35 -22.52 33.30
CA MET A 1 -64.21 -22.98 31.91
C MET A 1 -63.69 -21.82 31.08
N ARG A 2 -62.62 -22.06 30.29
CA ARG A 2 -62.12 -21.41 29.04
C ARG A 2 -62.86 -20.13 28.60
N GLY A 3 -62.22 -19.05 28.15
CA GLY A 3 -60.87 -18.87 27.65
C GLY A 3 -60.82 -17.52 26.91
N THR A 4 -59.63 -16.93 26.94
CA THR A 4 -59.17 -15.70 26.29
C THR A 4 -59.40 -15.67 24.77
N ALA A 5 -59.57 -14.47 24.19
CA ALA A 5 -58.62 -13.93 23.22
C ALA A 5 -59.10 -12.59 22.63
N ARG A 6 -58.41 -11.52 23.06
CA ARG A 6 -58.44 -10.18 22.48
C ARG A 6 -57.65 -10.20 21.17
N SER A 7 -58.27 -9.72 20.10
CA SER A 7 -57.69 -9.63 18.76
C SER A 7 -56.36 -8.85 18.77
N ARG A 8 -55.25 -9.51 18.42
CA ARG A 8 -53.95 -8.87 18.17
C ARG A 8 -53.85 -8.53 16.69
N ALA A 9 -54.06 -7.26 16.36
CA ALA A 9 -53.55 -6.67 15.13
C ALA A 9 -52.02 -6.59 15.25
N THR A 10 -51.32 -7.42 14.49
CA THR A 10 -49.86 -7.38 14.38
C THR A 10 -49.44 -6.15 13.57
N ARG A 11 -48.77 -5.20 14.22
CA ARG A 11 -47.97 -4.16 13.56
C ARG A 11 -46.79 -4.84 12.85
N ALA A 12 -46.79 -4.82 11.51
CA ALA A 12 -45.56 -5.03 10.74
C ALA A 12 -44.92 -3.66 10.52
N ALA A 13 -43.79 -3.43 11.17
CA ALA A 13 -42.91 -2.30 10.88
C ALA A 13 -42.13 -2.61 9.60
N VAL A 14 -42.18 -1.71 8.61
CA VAL A 14 -41.28 -1.72 7.46
C VAL A 14 -40.37 -0.50 7.56
N PRO A 15 -39.17 -0.61 8.16
CA PRO A 15 -38.15 0.40 7.97
C PRO A 15 -37.35 0.04 6.71
N GLY A 16 -37.89 0.39 5.55
CA GLY A 16 -37.19 0.31 4.26
C GLY A 16 -36.36 1.57 4.00
N ALA A 17 -35.31 1.78 4.79
CA ALA A 17 -34.28 2.79 4.53
C ALA A 17 -32.93 2.09 4.38
N LEU A 18 -32.73 1.45 3.23
CA LEU A 18 -31.47 0.86 2.82
C LEU A 18 -31.36 1.09 1.32
N LEU A 19 -30.49 2.02 0.91
CA LEU A 19 -29.69 2.01 -0.33
C LEU A 19 -28.95 3.36 -0.46
N ALA A 20 -28.17 3.71 0.56
CA ALA A 20 -27.15 4.77 0.47
C ALA A 20 -25.81 4.20 0.94
N ALA A 21 -25.14 3.42 0.07
CA ALA A 21 -23.72 3.10 0.18
C ALA A 21 -23.27 2.21 -0.99
N TRP A 22 -23.22 2.76 -2.21
CA TRP A 22 -22.44 2.19 -3.32
C TRP A 22 -21.38 3.19 -3.80
N LEU A 23 -20.77 3.91 -2.85
CA LEU A 23 -19.53 4.64 -3.03
C LEU A 23 -18.50 3.99 -2.11
N HIS A 24 -17.29 3.76 -2.62
CA HIS A 24 -16.15 3.05 -1.98
C HIS A 24 -15.99 1.57 -2.29
N LEU A 25 -16.17 1.16 -3.55
CA LEU A 25 -15.20 0.19 -4.10
C LEU A 25 -13.95 0.97 -4.50
N GLY A 26 -13.15 1.34 -3.50
CA GLY A 26 -11.80 1.85 -3.70
C GLY A 26 -10.93 0.73 -4.24
N CYS A 27 -10.90 0.58 -5.57
CA CYS A 27 -9.75 -0.02 -6.20
C CYS A 27 -8.61 0.97 -5.97
N GLU A 28 -7.72 0.69 -5.02
CA GLU A 28 -6.51 1.47 -4.82
C GLU A 28 -5.81 1.60 -6.17
N ALA A 29 -5.76 2.82 -6.69
CA ALA A 29 -5.04 3.09 -7.92
C ALA A 29 -3.57 2.67 -7.72
N PRO A 30 -2.93 1.99 -8.69
CA PRO A 30 -1.53 1.63 -8.57
C PRO A 30 -0.71 2.88 -8.27
N ASP A 31 0.22 2.77 -7.32
CA ASP A 31 1.03 3.89 -6.85
C ASP A 31 1.82 4.50 -8.03
N THR A 32 1.27 5.57 -8.60
CA THR A 32 1.63 6.05 -9.95
C THR A 32 3.08 6.48 -10.02
N VAL A 33 3.65 6.91 -8.89
CA VAL A 33 5.07 7.25 -8.74
C VAL A 33 5.96 6.03 -8.97
N LEU A 34 5.66 4.90 -8.33
CA LEU A 34 6.47 3.67 -8.43
C LEU A 34 6.38 3.05 -9.82
N ALA A 35 5.18 3.07 -10.41
CA ALA A 35 4.97 2.61 -11.78
C ALA A 35 5.72 3.49 -12.79
N LYS A 36 5.67 4.83 -12.64
CA LYS A 36 6.38 5.79 -13.52
C LYS A 36 7.89 5.53 -13.56
N HIS A 37 8.48 5.12 -12.44
CA HIS A 37 9.91 4.84 -12.35
C HIS A 37 10.27 3.36 -12.58
N GLY A 38 9.29 2.51 -12.91
CA GLY A 38 9.50 1.09 -13.23
C GLY A 38 9.76 0.19 -12.02
N CYS A 39 9.49 0.66 -10.80
CA CYS A 39 9.73 -0.10 -9.57
C CYS A 39 8.76 -1.28 -9.41
N SER A 40 7.51 -1.09 -9.85
CA SER A 40 6.42 -2.06 -9.66
C SER A 40 6.58 -3.36 -10.45
N SER A 41 7.49 -3.41 -11.44
CA SER A 41 7.76 -4.64 -12.20
C SER A 41 8.41 -5.73 -11.34
N CYS A 42 9.16 -5.35 -10.31
CA CYS A 42 9.87 -6.28 -9.44
C CYS A 42 9.37 -6.23 -7.98
N HIS A 43 8.80 -5.11 -7.56
CA HIS A 43 8.34 -4.88 -6.19
C HIS A 43 6.81 -4.82 -6.14
N ALA A 44 6.19 -5.94 -5.78
CA ALA A 44 4.76 -5.97 -5.51
C ALA A 44 4.44 -5.33 -4.15
N PRO A 45 3.20 -4.82 -3.93
CA PRO A 45 2.82 -4.19 -2.65
C PRO A 45 3.10 -5.06 -1.43
N THR A 46 2.73 -6.35 -1.49
CA THR A 46 2.70 -7.24 -0.32
C THR A 46 3.36 -8.60 -0.52
N THR A 47 3.66 -8.97 -1.76
CA THR A 47 4.11 -10.33 -2.12
C THR A 47 5.59 -10.28 -2.47
N GLU A 48 6.36 -11.22 -1.92
CA GLU A 48 7.76 -11.42 -2.31
C GLU A 48 7.83 -12.05 -3.71
N GLY A 49 8.85 -11.73 -4.49
CA GLY A 49 8.99 -12.27 -5.85
C GLY A 49 10.36 -12.01 -6.44
N MET A 50 10.42 -11.32 -7.59
CA MET A 50 11.68 -10.92 -8.19
C MET A 50 12.47 -9.97 -7.28
N GLY A 51 11.78 -9.07 -6.58
CA GLY A 51 12.31 -8.28 -5.48
C GLY A 51 11.51 -8.48 -4.19
N PRO A 52 12.00 -7.95 -3.06
CA PRO A 52 11.22 -7.90 -1.83
C PRO A 52 9.96 -7.05 -2.01
N SER A 53 8.89 -7.37 -1.27
CA SER A 53 7.66 -6.58 -1.31
C SER A 53 7.88 -5.15 -0.84
N LEU A 54 7.07 -4.21 -1.32
CA LEU A 54 7.10 -2.81 -0.86
C LEU A 54 6.84 -2.73 0.64
N ARG A 55 5.91 -3.54 1.18
CA ARG A 55 5.68 -3.65 2.63
C ARG A 55 6.94 -4.05 3.39
N ARG A 56 7.67 -5.07 2.92
CA ARG A 56 8.93 -5.50 3.55
C ARG A 56 9.98 -4.40 3.45
N ILE A 57 10.14 -3.75 2.30
CA ILE A 57 11.08 -2.64 2.17
C ILE A 57 10.73 -1.54 3.17
N ALA A 58 9.46 -1.13 3.22
CA ALA A 58 8.98 -0.04 4.05
C ALA A 58 9.19 -0.30 5.56
N SER A 59 9.13 -1.57 6.01
CA SER A 59 9.38 -1.95 7.40
C SER A 59 10.85 -1.94 7.82
N HIS A 60 11.80 -1.93 6.87
CA HIS A 60 13.24 -1.98 7.15
C HIS A 60 13.94 -0.61 7.16
N TYR A 61 13.24 0.45 6.78
CA TYR A 61 13.75 1.82 6.84
C TYR A 61 13.07 2.55 7.98
N ASP A 62 13.83 3.25 8.80
CA ASP A 62 13.31 3.96 9.99
C ASP A 62 12.66 5.28 9.59
N SER A 63 13.29 6.00 8.66
CA SER A 63 12.82 7.28 8.15
C SER A 63 12.98 7.39 6.63
N ARG A 64 12.28 8.37 6.05
CA ARG A 64 12.41 8.76 4.64
C ARG A 64 13.85 9.09 4.26
N GLU A 65 14.59 9.75 5.14
CA GLU A 65 15.98 10.16 4.93
C GLU A 65 16.90 8.94 4.78
N THR A 66 16.72 7.91 5.60
CA THR A 66 17.52 6.67 5.49
C THR A 66 17.26 5.92 4.17
N LEU A 67 16.02 5.96 3.67
CA LEU A 67 15.68 5.38 2.37
C LEU A 67 16.24 6.23 1.23
N ILE A 68 16.17 7.56 1.33
CA ILE A 68 16.78 8.47 0.35
C ILE A 68 18.28 8.22 0.24
N GLN A 69 19.00 8.02 1.35
CA GLN A 69 20.44 7.69 1.31
C GLN A 69 20.72 6.43 0.49
N PHE A 70 19.88 5.40 0.59
CA PHE A 70 19.98 4.21 -0.25
C PHE A 70 19.70 4.51 -1.73
N LEU A 71 18.64 5.28 -2.01
CA LEU A 71 18.28 5.72 -3.37
C LEU A 71 19.35 6.65 -3.99
N GLU A 72 20.20 7.26 -3.18
CA GLU A 72 21.37 8.04 -3.60
C GLU A 72 22.64 7.19 -3.76
N GLY A 73 22.57 5.88 -3.50
CA GLY A 73 23.73 4.99 -3.52
C GLY A 73 24.72 5.25 -2.39
N LYS A 74 24.31 5.96 -1.33
CA LYS A 74 25.17 6.34 -0.19
C LYS A 74 25.13 5.34 0.96
N SER A 75 24.27 4.31 0.88
CA SER A 75 24.19 3.26 1.88
C SER A 75 24.14 1.87 1.24
N THR A 76 24.55 0.86 2.01
CA THR A 76 24.43 -0.54 1.63
C THR A 76 22.96 -1.01 1.64
N PRO A 77 22.61 -2.07 0.89
CA PRO A 77 21.28 -2.68 0.95
C PRO A 77 21.00 -3.22 2.35
N ARG A 78 19.85 -2.82 2.93
CA ARG A 78 19.40 -3.28 4.26
C ARG A 78 18.44 -4.47 4.20
N VAL A 79 17.73 -4.63 3.08
CA VAL A 79 16.57 -5.54 2.97
C VAL A 79 16.93 -6.91 2.39
N SER A 80 17.70 -6.91 1.30
CA SER A 80 18.14 -8.12 0.59
C SER A 80 19.52 -7.87 -0.03
N PRO A 81 20.61 -7.96 0.75
CA PRO A 81 21.97 -7.83 0.23
C PRO A 81 22.30 -8.85 -0.87
N GLU A 82 21.79 -10.07 -0.75
CA GLU A 82 21.97 -11.16 -1.72
C GLU A 82 21.35 -10.86 -3.09
N GLY A 83 20.27 -10.06 -3.15
CA GLY A 83 19.60 -9.65 -4.38
C GLY A 83 20.09 -8.30 -4.94
N PHE A 84 21.06 -7.65 -4.30
CA PHE A 84 21.39 -6.25 -4.60
C PHE A 84 21.99 -6.06 -6.00
N GLU A 85 22.72 -7.02 -6.54
CA GLU A 85 23.27 -6.93 -7.91
C GLU A 85 22.17 -6.66 -8.95
N ALA A 86 21.01 -7.31 -8.82
CA ALA A 86 19.86 -7.08 -9.71
C ALA A 86 19.20 -5.71 -9.49
N MET A 87 19.35 -5.11 -8.29
CA MET A 87 18.77 -3.81 -7.94
C MET A 87 19.67 -2.62 -8.31
N LYS A 88 20.98 -2.83 -8.50
CA LYS A 88 21.94 -1.76 -8.84
C LYS A 88 21.51 -0.88 -10.03
N PRO A 89 20.99 -1.39 -11.15
CA PRO A 89 20.53 -0.55 -12.25
C PRO A 89 19.40 0.41 -11.85
N MET A 90 18.51 -0.03 -10.95
CA MET A 90 17.43 0.80 -10.44
C MET A 90 17.93 1.86 -9.46
N VAL A 91 18.94 1.54 -8.63
CA VAL A 91 19.61 2.54 -7.77
C VAL A 91 20.37 3.58 -8.62
N ALA A 92 21.03 3.15 -9.70
CA ALA A 92 21.68 4.07 -10.62
C ALA A 92 20.68 5.07 -11.23
N ARG A 93 19.46 4.62 -11.55
CA ARG A 93 18.38 5.50 -12.01
C ARG A 93 17.93 6.49 -10.93
N THR A 94 17.84 6.06 -9.67
CA THR A 94 17.36 6.93 -8.59
C THR A 94 18.36 8.02 -8.21
N ILE A 95 19.66 7.82 -8.47
CA ILE A 95 20.70 8.84 -8.33
C ILE A 95 20.45 10.02 -9.29
N SER A 96 20.00 9.74 -10.52
CA SER A 96 19.72 10.76 -11.54
C SER A 96 18.41 11.53 -11.35
N LEU A 97 17.56 11.14 -10.39
CA LEU A 97 16.34 11.87 -10.06
C LEU A 97 16.65 13.19 -9.35
N THR A 98 15.78 14.17 -9.54
CA THR A 98 15.79 15.39 -8.70
C THR A 98 15.55 15.03 -7.23
N PRO A 99 16.04 15.82 -6.26
CA PRO A 99 15.78 15.58 -4.84
C PRO A 99 14.28 15.41 -4.53
N GLU A 100 13.42 16.21 -5.16
CA GLU A 100 11.98 16.18 -4.98
C GLU A 100 11.35 14.89 -5.56
N GLU A 101 11.80 14.42 -6.72
CA GLU A 101 11.33 13.15 -7.28
C GLU A 101 11.77 11.95 -6.45
N ARG A 102 13.04 11.94 -6.02
CA ARG A 102 13.56 10.89 -5.15
C ARG A 102 12.82 10.84 -3.81
N ALA A 103 12.49 12.00 -3.24
CA ALA A 103 11.66 12.08 -2.04
C ALA A 103 10.25 11.52 -2.27
N ARG A 104 9.62 11.79 -3.42
CA ARG A 104 8.31 11.20 -3.78
C ARG A 104 8.38 9.68 -3.94
N VAL A 105 9.45 9.14 -4.51
CA VAL A 105 9.67 7.69 -4.61
C VAL A 105 9.81 7.08 -3.21
N ALA A 106 10.64 7.67 -2.34
CA ALA A 106 10.80 7.21 -0.97
C ALA A 106 9.46 7.22 -0.20
N GLU A 107 8.69 8.31 -0.33
CA GLU A 107 7.37 8.42 0.28
C GLU A 107 6.40 7.36 -0.23
N ALA A 108 6.38 7.10 -1.54
CA ALA A 108 5.54 6.06 -2.13
C ALA A 108 5.90 4.66 -1.63
N ILE A 109 7.19 4.36 -1.45
CA ILE A 109 7.60 3.10 -0.81
C ILE A 109 7.11 3.04 0.64
N LEU A 110 7.35 4.10 1.43
CA LEU A 110 7.03 4.11 2.86
C LEU A 110 5.53 4.08 3.16
N ARG A 111 4.68 4.53 2.23
CA ARG A 111 3.22 4.38 2.33
C ARG A 111 2.74 2.92 2.42
N HIS A 112 3.60 1.96 2.11
CA HIS A 112 3.30 0.53 2.24
C HIS A 112 3.66 -0.06 3.61
N ARG A 113 4.08 0.77 4.60
CA ARG A 113 4.22 0.28 5.98
C ARG A 113 2.86 -0.25 6.45
N ALA A 114 2.85 -1.46 6.99
CA ALA A 114 1.68 -1.95 7.69
C ALA A 114 1.45 -1.05 8.92
N GLU A 115 0.20 -0.68 9.14
CA GLU A 115 -0.26 -0.23 10.46
C GLU A 115 -0.23 -1.39 11.46
#